data_AF-U4KHV3-F1
#
_entry.id   AF-U4KHV3-F1
#
_cell.length_a   1.000
_cell.length_b   1.000
_cell.length_c   1.000
_cell.angle_alpha   90.00
_cell.angle_beta   90.00
_cell.angle_gamma   90.00
#
_symmetry.space_group_name_H-M   'P 1'
#
loop_
_entity.id
_entity.type
_entity.pdbx_description
1 polymer ?
#
loop_
_entity_poly.entity_id
_entity_poly.type
_entity_poly.pdbx_seq_one_letter_code
_entity_poly.pdbx_strand_id
1 'polypeptide(L)'
;MKTVSYLVQVHTLPKDLAEAAENPNHDLYTTSKIYSKLIDTDHLWEVDSIDENGQVWIAVNIINTEGDAEFHTIKIDSGTYNKVDYDNYPIN
;
A
#
# COMPACT_ATOMS: atom_id res chain seq x y z
N MET A 1 -10.84 -12.29 -13.63
CA MET A 1 -10.36 -11.29 -12.66
C MET A 1 -11.53 -10.42 -12.26
N LYS A 2 -11.74 -10.16 -10.97
CA LYS A 2 -12.72 -9.16 -10.54
C LYS A 2 -12.12 -7.79 -10.81
N THR A 3 -12.82 -6.94 -11.54
CA THR A 3 -12.40 -5.54 -11.74
C THR A 3 -12.46 -4.84 -10.39
N VAL A 4 -11.33 -4.31 -9.92
CA VAL A 4 -11.30 -3.43 -8.76
C VAL A 4 -11.52 -2.01 -9.27
N SER A 5 -12.54 -1.33 -8.77
CA SER A 5 -12.95 0.00 -9.23
C SER A 5 -12.85 1.04 -8.10
N TYR A 6 -11.86 0.86 -7.21
CA TYR A 6 -11.60 1.79 -6.13
C TYR A 6 -10.10 1.90 -5.89
N LEU A 7 -9.68 3.07 -5.44
CA LEU A 7 -8.34 3.32 -4.92
C LEU A 7 -8.37 3.23 -3.40
N VAL A 8 -7.20 3.12 -2.78
CA VAL A 8 -7.06 3.13 -1.33
C VAL A 8 -6.27 4.33 -0.86
N GLN A 9 -6.76 4.96 0.20
CA GLN A 9 -6.01 5.95 0.98
C GLN A 9 -5.55 5.27 2.26
N VAL A 10 -4.27 4.94 2.34
CA VAL A 10 -3.67 4.32 3.54
C VAL A 10 -3.42 5.43 4.58
N HIS A 11 -3.88 5.22 5.81
CA HIS A 11 -3.87 6.27 6.85
C HIS A 11 -3.39 5.79 8.23
N THR A 12 -3.26 4.49 8.47
CA THR A 12 -2.83 3.96 9.80
C THR A 12 -1.74 2.93 9.63
N LEU A 13 -0.65 3.06 10.39
CA LEU A 13 0.38 2.03 10.46
C LEU A 13 -0.07 0.90 11.41
N PRO A 14 -0.12 -0.37 10.97
CA PRO A 14 -0.34 -1.52 11.84
C PRO A 14 0.61 -1.54 13.04
N LYS A 15 0.14 -2.06 14.18
CA LYS A 15 0.89 -2.02 15.44
C LYS A 15 2.19 -2.83 15.38
N ASP A 16 2.14 -4.01 14.80
CA ASP A 16 3.30 -4.87 14.56
C ASP A 16 4.33 -4.20 13.65
N LEU A 17 3.88 -3.45 12.64
CA LEU A 17 4.76 -2.65 11.78
C LEU A 17 5.33 -1.43 12.52
N ALA A 18 4.57 -0.81 13.42
CA ALA A 18 5.09 0.27 14.26
C ALA A 18 6.21 -0.23 15.19
N GLU A 19 6.03 -1.39 15.82
CA GLU A 19 7.08 -2.05 16.62
C GLU A 19 8.29 -2.42 15.77
N ALA A 20 8.07 -2.94 14.56
CA ALA A 20 9.14 -3.28 13.63
C ALA A 20 9.93 -2.05 13.14
N ALA A 21 9.28 -0.90 12.99
CA ALA A 21 9.90 0.34 12.51
C ALA A 21 11.01 0.86 13.43
N GLU A 22 11.01 0.48 14.71
CA GLU A 22 12.02 0.89 15.68
C GLU A 22 13.28 0.00 15.66
N ASN A 23 13.24 -1.14 14.97
CA ASN A 23 14.33 -2.11 14.94
C ASN A 23 14.72 -2.48 13.49
N PRO A 24 15.83 -1.93 12.96
CA PRO A 24 16.32 -2.23 11.61
C PRO A 24 16.63 -3.70 11.33
N ASN A 25 16.84 -4.51 12.37
CA ASN A 25 17.09 -5.95 12.25
C ASN A 25 15.80 -6.78 12.33
N HIS A 26 14.63 -6.15 12.45
CA HIS A 26 13.34 -6.85 12.47
C HIS A 26 12.93 -7.24 11.05
N ASP A 27 12.40 -8.45 10.87
CA ASP A 27 12.03 -8.97 9.55
C ASP A 27 11.01 -8.07 8.81
N LEU A 28 10.12 -7.42 9.58
CA LEU A 28 9.11 -6.49 9.06
C LEU A 28 9.58 -5.04 8.91
N TYR A 29 10.86 -4.73 9.17
CA TYR A 29 11.37 -3.35 9.11
C TYR A 29 11.17 -2.73 7.71
N THR A 30 11.55 -3.44 6.64
CA THR A 30 11.36 -2.93 5.28
C THR A 30 9.89 -2.70 4.96
N THR A 31 9.03 -3.65 5.35
CA THR A 31 7.57 -3.52 5.18
C THR A 31 7.03 -2.30 5.93
N SER A 32 7.47 -2.04 7.16
CA SER A 32 7.01 -0.88 7.93
C SER A 32 7.45 0.44 7.31
N LYS A 33 8.65 0.51 6.71
CA LYS A 33 9.12 1.68 5.97
C LYS A 33 8.28 1.95 4.71
N ILE A 34 7.94 0.92 3.95
CA ILE A 34 7.06 1.06 2.78
C ILE A 34 5.69 1.53 3.23
N TYR A 35 5.11 0.88 4.25
CA TYR A 35 3.80 1.22 4.78
C TYR A 35 3.72 2.68 5.26
N SER A 36 4.74 3.13 5.99
CA SER A 36 4.84 4.52 6.45
C SER A 36 4.87 5.50 5.27
N LYS A 37 5.61 5.18 4.19
CA LYS A 37 5.61 6.00 2.97
C LYS A 37 4.23 6.12 2.33
N LEU A 38 3.41 5.08 2.37
CA LEU A 38 2.05 5.15 1.81
C LEU A 38 1.18 6.14 2.58
N ILE A 39 1.34 6.18 3.90
CA ILE A 39 0.61 7.08 4.80
C ILE A 39 1.11 8.53 4.65
N ASP A 40 2.42 8.72 4.52
CA ASP A 40 3.06 10.03 4.44
C ASP A 40 2.86 10.73 3.07
N THR A 41 1.95 10.24 2.23
CA THR A 41 1.68 10.82 0.92
C THR A 41 0.22 11.20 0.74
N ASP A 42 -0.03 12.28 0.01
CA ASP A 42 -1.38 12.65 -0.43
C ASP A 42 -1.86 11.81 -1.64
N HIS A 43 -1.25 10.65 -1.88
CA HIS A 43 -1.55 9.78 -3.02
C HIS A 43 -2.63 8.75 -2.67
N LEU A 44 -3.46 8.45 -3.66
CA LEU A 44 -4.33 7.28 -3.65
C LEU A 44 -3.64 6.14 -4.41
N TRP A 45 -3.77 4.93 -3.89
CA TRP A 45 -3.07 3.75 -4.42
C TRP A 45 -4.05 2.84 -5.14
N GLU A 46 -3.68 2.40 -6.34
CA GLU A 46 -4.45 1.40 -7.07
C GLU A 46 -4.29 0.03 -6.41
N VAL A 47 -5.39 -0.70 -6.33
CA VAL A 47 -5.39 -2.09 -5.87
C VAL A 47 -4.92 -2.97 -7.02
N ASP A 48 -3.78 -3.63 -6.82
CA ASP A 48 -3.25 -4.60 -7.77
C ASP A 48 -4.11 -5.87 -7.78
N SER A 49 -4.40 -6.38 -6.58
CA SER A 49 -5.15 -7.63 -6.45
C SER A 49 -5.91 -7.73 -5.11
N ILE A 50 -6.94 -8.57 -5.12
CA ILE A 50 -7.66 -8.99 -3.93
C ILE A 50 -7.54 -10.52 -3.89
N ASP A 51 -6.97 -11.06 -2.82
CA ASP A 51 -6.76 -12.50 -2.70
C ASP A 51 -8.06 -13.26 -2.38
N GLU A 52 -7.96 -14.59 -2.32
CA GLU A 52 -9.09 -15.48 -2.03
C GLU A 52 -9.73 -15.26 -0.65
N ASN A 53 -9.00 -14.65 0.28
CA ASN A 53 -9.48 -14.29 1.61
C ASN A 53 -10.03 -12.85 1.67
N GLY A 54 -10.08 -12.16 0.54
CA GLY A 54 -10.53 -10.77 0.45
C GLY A 54 -9.50 -9.75 0.94
N GLN A 55 -8.23 -10.13 1.12
CA GLN A 55 -7.18 -9.20 1.53
C GLN A 55 -6.74 -8.38 0.33
N VAL A 56 -6.51 -7.09 0.58
CA VAL A 56 -6.16 -6.11 -0.46
C VAL A 56 -4.65 -6.02 -0.58
N TRP A 57 -4.17 -6.14 -1.80
CA TRP A 57 -2.77 -6.00 -2.17
C TRP A 57 -2.61 -4.82 -3.11
N ILE A 58 -1.60 -3.99 -2.86
CA ILE A 58 -1.28 -2.84 -3.69
C ILE A 58 0.13 -2.98 -4.27
N ALA A 59 0.30 -2.53 -5.50
CA ALA A 59 1.61 -2.36 -6.10
C ALA A 59 2.16 -0.99 -5.72
N VAL A 60 3.38 -0.97 -5.17
CA VAL A 60 4.08 0.22 -4.69
C VAL A 60 5.37 0.35 -5.47
N ASN A 61 5.39 1.32 -6.37
CA ASN A 61 6.52 1.59 -7.25
C ASN A 61 7.13 2.93 -6.83
N ILE A 62 8.34 2.91 -6.30
CA ILE A 62 9.00 4.11 -5.75
C ILE A 62 10.41 4.27 -6.31
N ILE A 63 10.86 5.52 -6.39
CA ILE A 63 12.28 5.84 -6.58
C ILE A 63 12.91 5.99 -5.19
N ASN A 64 13.95 5.22 -4.91
CA ASN A 64 14.63 5.28 -3.62
C ASN A 64 15.58 6.49 -3.54
N THR A 65 16.26 6.65 -2.40
CA THR A 65 17.16 7.79 -2.17
C THR A 65 18.41 7.78 -3.06
N GLU A 66 18.75 6.63 -3.64
CA GLU A 66 19.87 6.46 -4.57
C GLU A 66 19.47 6.75 -6.03
N GLY A 67 18.17 6.94 -6.28
CA GLY A 67 17.62 7.19 -7.62
C GLY A 67 17.18 5.91 -8.35
N ASP A 68 17.26 4.75 -7.69
CA ASP A 68 16.89 3.47 -8.27
C ASP A 68 15.41 3.17 -8.10
N ALA A 69 14.85 2.45 -9.08
CA ALA A 69 13.47 2.00 -9.05
C ALA A 69 13.32 0.76 -8.16
N GLU A 70 12.39 0.83 -7.21
CA GLU A 70 11.99 -0.29 -6.38
C GLU A 70 10.51 -0.63 -6.60
N PHE A 71 10.23 -1.91 -6.72
CA PHE A 71 8.90 -2.45 -6.99
C PHE A 71 8.52 -3.40 -5.87
N HIS A 72 7.45 -3.05 -5.16
CA HIS A 72 6.96 -3.81 -4.02
C HIS A 72 5.49 -4.15 -4.23
N THR A 73 5.07 -5.31 -3.74
CA THR A 73 3.64 -5.63 -3.61
C THR A 73 3.39 -5.88 -2.14
N ILE A 74 2.54 -5.05 -1.52
CA ILE A 74 2.28 -5.16 -0.09
C ILE A 74 0.81 -5.39 0.20
N LYS A 75 0.56 -6.21 1.20
CA LYS A 75 -0.78 -6.38 1.76
C LYS A 75 -1.10 -5.21 2.69
N ILE A 76 -2.30 -4.66 2.54
CA ILE A 76 -2.80 -3.61 3.41
C ILE A 76 -3.86 -4.19 4.35
N ASP A 77 -3.58 -4.10 5.66
CA ASP A 77 -4.46 -4.62 6.70
C ASP A 77 -5.82 -3.93 6.74
N SER A 78 -6.87 -4.65 7.12
CA SER A 78 -8.19 -4.06 7.25
C SER A 78 -8.22 -2.97 8.34
N GLY A 79 -8.95 -1.88 8.08
CA GLY A 79 -9.06 -0.75 9.02
C GLY A 79 -7.90 0.25 8.99
N THR A 80 -6.92 0.05 8.11
CA THR A 80 -5.77 0.95 7.95
C THR A 80 -5.89 1.89 6.75
N TYR A 81 -6.94 1.71 5.95
CA TYR A 81 -7.18 2.46 4.73
C TYR A 81 -8.66 2.78 4.55
N ASN A 82 -8.92 3.85 3.83
CA ASN A 82 -10.24 4.18 3.28
C ASN A 82 -10.30 3.74 1.82
N LYS A 83 -11.47 3.25 1.39
CA LYS A 83 -11.77 3.04 -0.03
C LYS A 83 -12.24 4.35 -0.64
N VAL A 84 -11.70 4.68 -1.80
CA VAL A 84 -12.10 5.83 -2.60
C VAL A 84 -12.54 5.30 -3.95
N ASP A 85 -13.85 5.26 -4.15
CA ASP A 85 -14.42 4.88 -5.43
C ASP A 85 -14.03 5.93 -6.49
N TYR A 86 -13.76 5.47 -7.71
CA TYR A 86 -13.54 6.36 -8.84
C TYR A 86 -14.34 5.88 -10.04
N ASP A 87 -14.86 6.85 -10.79
CA ASP A 87 -15.47 6.57 -12.07
C ASP A 87 -14.36 6.42 -13.11
N ASN A 88 -14.41 5.35 -13.90
CA ASN A 88 -13.53 5.21 -15.06
C ASN A 88 -13.75 6.39 -15.99
N TYR A 89 -12.67 7.04 -16.44
CA TYR A 89 -12.77 8.06 -17.47
C TYR A 89 -13.17 7.37 -18.79
N PRO A 90 -14.36 7.66 -19.36
CA PRO A 90 -14.73 7.06 -20.64
C PRO A 90 -13.84 7.68 -21.74
N ILE A 91 -13.02 6.84 -22.38
CA ILE A 91 -12.36 7.23 -23.62
C ILE A 91 -13.41 7.07 -24.73
N ASN A 92 -13.90 8.20 -25.25
CA ASN A 92 -14.74 8.24 -26.46
C ASN A 92 -13.88 8.36 -27.72
#